data_AF-A0A841Q0H7-F1
#
_entry.id   AF-A0A841Q0H7-F1
#
_cell.length_a   1.000
_cell.length_b   1.000
_cell.length_c   1.000
_cell.angle_alpha   90.00
_cell.angle_beta   90.00
_cell.angle_gamma   90.00
#
_symmetry.space_group_name_H-M   'P 1'
#
loop_
_entity.id
_entity.type
_entity.pdbx_description
1 polymer ?
#
loop_
_entity_poly.entity_id
_entity_poly.type
_entity_poly.pdbx_seq_one_letter_code
_entity_poly.pdbx_strand_id
1 'polypeptide(L)' 'MKLSPRVMGFSYSFLATLFVVFAIVHVQLDGWGFLTYAILAIAALDYMIAWNAFKKSAAEKQEQNNH' A
#
# COMPACT_ATOMS: atom_id res chain seq x y z
N MET A 1 -10.77 -2.96 -19.75
CA MET A 1 -10.32 -4.11 -18.92
C MET A 1 -10.58 -3.76 -17.45
N LYS A 2 -11.45 -4.50 -16.74
CA LYS A 2 -11.63 -4.28 -15.29
C LYS A 2 -10.38 -4.84 -14.60
N LEU A 3 -9.48 -3.96 -14.15
CA LEU A 3 -8.34 -4.37 -13.35
C LEU A 3 -8.87 -5.07 -12.10
N SER A 4 -8.43 -6.31 -11.87
CA SER A 4 -8.84 -7.10 -10.71
C SER A 4 -8.52 -6.31 -9.43
N PRO A 5 -9.47 -6.16 -8.49
CA PRO A 5 -9.26 -5.47 -7.21
C PRO A 5 -8.03 -5.99 -6.45
N ARG A 6 -7.68 -7.27 -6.65
CA ARG A 6 -6.49 -7.91 -6.05
C ARG A 6 -5.18 -7.42 -6.65
N VAL A 7 -5.13 -7.23 -7.98
CA VAL A 7 -3.92 -6.72 -8.65
C VAL A 7 -3.65 -5.29 -8.22
N MET A 8 -4.71 -4.50 -8.07
CA MET A 8 -4.64 -3.12 -7.59
C MET A 8 -4.13 -3.06 -6.13
N GLY A 9 -4.69 -3.89 -5.22
CA GLY A 9 -4.21 -3.97 -3.84
C GLY A 9 -2.74 -4.38 -3.73
N PHE A 10 -2.30 -5.34 -4.55
CA PHE A 10 -0.90 -5.77 -4.59
C PHE A 10 0.04 -4.67 -5.07
N SER A 11 -0.31 -3.94 -6.14
CA SER A 11 0.55 -2.86 -6.65
C SER A 11 0.70 -1.71 -5.65
N TYR A 12 -0.37 -1.32 -4.97
CA TYR A 12 -0.30 -0.26 -3.95
C TYR A 12 0.50 -0.71 -2.73
N SER A 13 0.32 -1.96 -2.28
CA SER A 13 1.11 -2.50 -1.17
C SER A 13 2.60 -2.57 -1.53
N PHE A 14 2.93 -3.00 -2.76
CA PHE A 14 4.31 -3.07 -3.23
C PHE A 14 4.95 -1.68 -3.29
N LEU A 15 4.24 -0.69 -3.86
CA LEU A 15 4.72 0.68 -3.95
C LEU A 15 4.93 1.31 -2.57
N ALA A 16 4.00 1.08 -1.63
CA ALA A 16 4.14 1.50 -0.24
C ALA A 16 5.41 0.91 0.41
N THR A 17 5.68 -0.38 0.20
CA THR A 17 6.90 -1.02 0.73
C THR A 17 8.17 -0.38 0.15
N LEU A 18 8.20 -0.07 -1.14
CA LEU A 18 9.34 0.61 -1.75
C LEU A 18 9.57 2.00 -1.13
N PHE A 19 8.52 2.77 -0.89
CA PHE A 19 8.64 4.06 -0.20
C PHE A 19 9.16 3.93 1.22
N VAL A 20 8.73 2.91 1.98
CA VAL A 20 9.28 2.64 3.32
C VAL A 20 10.76 2.29 3.26
N VAL A 21 11.19 1.42 2.33
CA VAL A 21 12.61 1.09 2.16
C VAL A 21 13.42 2.34 1.80
N PHE A 22 12.91 3.16 0.89
CA PHE A 22 13.54 4.43 0.54
C PHE A 22 13.67 5.37 1.75
N ALA A 23 12.62 5.49 2.56
CA ALA A 23 12.67 6.28 3.78
C ALA A 23 13.71 5.75 4.78
N ILE A 24 13.82 4.43 4.94
CA ILE A 24 14.84 3.80 5.81
C ILE A 24 16.25 4.15 5.32
N VAL A 25 16.52 4.00 4.03
CA VAL A 25 17.83 4.34 3.45
C VAL A 25 18.12 5.83 3.63
N HIS A 26 17.15 6.71 3.39
CA HIS A 26 17.33 8.15 3.59
C HIS A 26 17.62 8.49 5.06
N VAL A 27 16.94 7.85 6.02
CA VAL A 27 17.24 8.02 7.46
C VAL A 27 18.64 7.55 7.82
N GLN A 28 19.13 6.48 7.20
CA GLN A 28 20.48 6.00 7.46
C GLN A 28 21.56 6.94 6.92
N LEU A 29 21.28 7.66 5.83
CA LEU A 29 22.23 8.57 5.20
C LEU A 29 22.19 9.99 5.79
N ASP A 30 20.99 10.55 5.95
CA ASP A 30 20.78 11.97 6.29
C ASP A 30 20.09 12.17 7.66
N GLY A 31 19.65 11.07 8.30
CA GLY A 31 18.94 11.11 9.58
C GLY A 31 17.44 11.39 9.45
N TRP A 32 16.79 11.68 10.58
CA TRP A 32 15.37 12.02 10.59
C TRP A 32 15.18 13.46 10.12
N GLY A 33 14.53 13.63 8.97
CA GLY A 33 14.18 14.94 8.41
C GLY A 33 12.71 15.02 7.99
N PHE A 34 12.26 16.24 7.69
CA PHE A 34 10.89 16.48 7.18
C PHE A 34 10.56 15.60 5.96
N LEU A 35 11.53 15.44 5.05
CA LEU A 35 11.36 14.64 3.84
C LEU A 35 11.07 13.17 4.15
N THR A 36 11.77 12.58 5.12
CA THR A 36 11.50 11.21 5.59
C THR A 36 10.07 11.05 6.08
N TYR A 37 9.59 11.98 6.91
CA TYR A 37 8.22 11.92 7.42
C TYR A 37 7.19 12.08 6.30
N ALA A 38 7.46 12.94 5.32
CA ALA A 38 6.60 13.09 4.14
C ALA A 38 6.52 11.80 3.31
N ILE A 39 7.66 11.13 3.08
CA ILE A 39 7.71 9.85 2.36
C ILE A 39 6.95 8.76 3.13
N LEU A 40 7.14 8.67 4.45
CA LEU A 40 6.40 7.71 5.28
C LEU A 40 4.90 7.99 5.29
N ALA A 41 4.48 9.26 5.30
CA ALA A 41 3.06 9.62 5.23
C ALA A 41 2.43 9.18 3.90
N ILE A 42 3.15 9.34 2.78
CA ILE A 42 2.70 8.86 1.47
C ILE A 42 2.58 7.33 1.46
N ALA A 43 3.60 6.63 1.96
CA ALA A 43 3.57 5.17 2.07
C ALA A 43 2.40 4.66 2.93
N ALA A 44 2.06 5.37 4.01
CA ALA A 44 0.92 5.03 4.85
C ALA A 44 -0.43 5.18 4.11
N LEU A 45 -0.57 6.21 3.28
CA LEU A 45 -1.77 6.38 2.44
C LEU A 45 -1.89 5.25 1.42
N ASP A 46 -0.78 4.86 0.77
CA ASP A 46 -0.76 3.73 -0.17
C ASP A 46 -1.14 2.41 0.53
N TYR A 47 -0.66 2.18 1.76
CA TYR A 47 -1.09 1.02 2.56
C TYR A 47 -2.58 1.06 2.89
N MET A 48 -3.16 2.23 3.18
CA MET A 48 -4.60 2.36 3.44
C MET A 48 -5.43 2.01 2.20
N ILE A 49 -4.98 2.45 1.01
CA ILE A 49 -5.62 2.11 -0.27
C ILE A 49 -5.53 0.60 -0.52
N ALA A 50 -4.35 0.01 -0.33
CA ALA A 50 -4.14 -1.42 -0.45
C ALA A 50 -5.04 -2.21 0.50
N TRP A 51 -5.12 -1.80 1.77
CA TRP A 51 -5.97 -2.42 2.79
C TRP A 51 -7.45 -2.41 2.39
N ASN A 52 -7.93 -1.28 1.89
CA ASN A 52 -9.30 -1.16 1.41
C ASN A 52 -9.57 -2.04 0.18
N ALA A 53 -8.61 -2.16 -0.73
CA ALA A 53 -8.70 -3.05 -1.89
C ALA A 53 -8.74 -4.53 -1.45
N PHE A 54 -7.93 -4.92 -0.47
CA PHE A 54 -7.95 -6.27 0.09
C PHE A 54 -9.28 -6.58 0.78
N LYS A 55 -9.81 -5.66 1.61
CA LYS A 55 -11.13 -5.81 2.24
C LYS A 55 -12.25 -6.01 1.20
N LYS A 56 -12.28 -5.20 0.14
CA LYS A 56 -13.25 -5.36 -0.96
C LYS A 56 -13.12 -6.72 -1.63
N SER A 57 -11.88 -7.16 -1.89
CA SER A 57 -11.62 -8.46 -2.53
C SER A 57 -11.93 -9.68 -1.66
N ALA A 58 -12.03 -9.50 -0.33
CA ALA A 58 -12.45 -10.51 0.62
C ALA A 58 -13.99 -10.58 0.70
N ALA A 59 -14.66 -9.42 0.70
CA ALA A 59 -16.12 -9.33 0.66
C ALA A 59 -16.70 -9.92 -0.64
N GLU A 60 -16.13 -9.59 -1.81
CA GLU A 60 -16.54 -10.17 -3.10
C GLU A 60 -16.38 -11.71 -3.14
N LYS A 61 -15.40 -12.25 -2.40
CA LYS A 61 -15.16 -13.69 -2.32
C LYS A 61 -16.23 -14.43 -1.49
N GLN A 62 -16.88 -13.74 -0.55
CA GLN A 62 -17.96 -14.29 0.26
C GLN A 62 -19.29 -14.35 -0.51
N GLU A 63 -19.62 -13.34 -1.32
CA GLU A 63 -20.83 -13.36 -2.15
C GLU A 63 -20.79 -14.45 -3.23
N GLN A 64 -19.63 -14.70 -3.84
CA GLN A 64 -19.49 -15.78 -4.84
C GLN A 64 -19.57 -17.20 -4.24
N ASN A 65 -19.23 -17.39 -2.97
CA ASN A 65 -19.30 -18.71 -2.33
C ASN A 65 -20.69 -19.04 -1.76
N ASN A 66 -21.62 -18.07 -1.71
CA ASN A 66 -22.98 -18.22 -1.19
C ASN A 66 -24.03 -18.40 -2.31
N HIS A 67 -23.60 -18.51 -3.58
CA HIS A 67 -24.42 -18.84 -4.75
C HIS A 67 -23.98 -20.19 -5.34
#